data_AF-A0AA96QQZ0-F1
#
_entry.id   AF-A0AA96QQZ0-F1
#
_cell.length_a   1.000
_cell.length_b   1.000
_cell.length_c   1.000
_cell.angle_alpha   90.00
_cell.angle_beta   90.00
_cell.angle_gamma   90.00
#
_symmetry.space_group_name_H-M   'P 1'
#
loop_
_entity.id
_entity.type
_entity.pdbx_description
1 polymer ?
#
loop_
_entity_poly.entity_id
_entity_poly.type
_entity_poly.pdbx_seq_one_letter_code
_entity_poly.pdbx_strand_id
1 'polypeptide(L)' 'MVVQAELDAGTRTDGLTTDEREELAQLRRENRRLTEDVEIFKRAKAFFAEEIR' A
#
# COMPACT_ATOMS: atom_id res chain seq x y z
N MET A 1 13.07 -20.04 -10.58
CA MET A 1 13.27 -18.82 -11.40
C MET A 1 14.72 -18.39 -11.25
N VAL A 2 15.54 -18.51 -12.29
CA VAL A 2 16.93 -18.03 -12.25
C VAL A 2 16.97 -16.51 -12.08
N VAL A 3 16.08 -15.80 -12.77
CA VAL A 3 15.97 -14.33 -12.72
C VAL A 3 15.73 -13.80 -11.30
N GLN A 4 14.81 -14.39 -10.55
CA GLN A 4 14.53 -13.93 -9.18
C GLN A 4 15.68 -14.26 -8.23
N ALA A 5 16.33 -15.41 -8.40
CA ALA A 5 17.52 -15.73 -7.61
C ALA A 5 18.68 -14.75 -7.90
N GLU A 6 18.85 -14.30 -9.14
CA GLU A 6 19.83 -13.27 -9.51
C GLU A 6 19.50 -11.89 -8.93
N LEU A 7 18.21 -11.54 -8.85
CA LEU A 7 17.73 -10.32 -8.18
C LEU A 7 17.98 -10.39 -6.67
N ASP A 8 17.59 -11.51 -6.05
CA ASP A 8 17.74 -11.74 -4.60
C ASP A 8 19.22 -11.83 -4.19
N ALA A 9 20.09 -12.31 -5.08
CA ALA A 9 21.55 -12.33 -4.89
C ALA A 9 22.24 -11.00 -5.23
N GLY A 10 21.51 -10.01 -5.76
CA GLY A 10 22.05 -8.71 -6.17
C GLY A 10 22.95 -8.75 -7.41
N THR A 11 22.98 -9.86 -8.14
CA THR A 11 23.73 -9.97 -9.42
C THR A 11 22.96 -9.35 -10.59
N ARG A 12 21.67 -9.09 -10.41
CA ARG A 12 20.79 -8.37 -11.31
C ARG A 12 20.04 -7.29 -10.52
N THR A 13 19.72 -6.16 -11.16
CA THR A 13 19.12 -4.98 -10.50
C THR A 13 17.97 -4.34 -11.28
N ASP A 14 17.50 -4.96 -12.36
CA ASP A 14 16.40 -4.48 -13.22
C ASP A 14 15.01 -4.88 -12.71
N GLY A 15 14.90 -5.28 -11.44
CA GLY A 15 13.66 -5.73 -10.83
C GLY A 15 13.73 -5.72 -9.31
N LEU A 16 12.59 -6.05 -8.68
CA LEU A 16 12.49 -6.15 -7.23
C LEU A 16 12.97 -7.53 -6.73
N THR A 17 13.64 -7.53 -5.59
CA THR A 17 13.87 -8.76 -4.81
C THR A 17 12.55 -9.34 -4.33
N THR A 18 12.57 -10.59 -3.88
CA THR A 18 11.39 -11.24 -3.31
C THR A 18 10.88 -10.45 -2.10
N ASP A 19 11.77 -10.00 -1.22
CA ASP A 19 11.43 -9.22 -0.03
C ASP A 19 10.81 -7.86 -0.39
N GLU A 20 11.38 -7.14 -1.36
CA GLU A 20 10.85 -5.86 -1.83
C GLU A 20 9.45 -6.03 -2.46
N ARG A 21 9.19 -7.14 -3.16
CA ARG A 21 7.84 -7.42 -3.71
C ARG A 21 6.84 -7.68 -2.60
N GLU A 22 7.24 -8.41 -1.56
CA GLU A 22 6.37 -8.71 -0.43
C GLU A 22 6.03 -7.44 0.36
N GLU A 23 7.03 -6.62 0.64
CA GLU A 23 6.85 -5.31 1.29
C GLU A 23 5.95 -4.41 0.44
N LEU A 24 6.20 -4.28 -0.86
CA LEU A 24 5.35 -3.48 -1.76
C LEU A 24 3.90 -3.99 -1.76
N ALA A 25 3.69 -5.30 -1.72
CA ALA A 25 2.36 -5.89 -1.64
C ALA A 25 1.67 -5.56 -0.31
N GLN A 26 2.40 -5.59 0.81
CA GLN A 26 1.90 -5.19 2.13
C GLN A 26 1.53 -3.71 2.16
N LEU A 27 2.44 -2.83 1.72
CA LEU A 27 2.21 -1.39 1.67
C LEU A 27 1.01 -1.04 0.80
N ARG A 28 0.83 -1.71 -0.35
CA ARG A 28 -0.35 -1.52 -1.19
C ARG A 28 -1.66 -1.94 -0.52
N ARG A 29 -1.64 -3.00 0.30
CA ARG A 29 -2.83 -3.42 1.08
C ARG A 29 -3.16 -2.39 2.17
N GLU A 30 -2.15 -1.92 2.89
CA GLU A 30 -2.32 -0.95 3.95
C GLU A 30 -2.79 0.41 3.41
N ASN A 31 -2.20 0.88 2.31
CA ASN A 31 -2.60 2.14 1.68
C ASN A 31 -4.09 2.13 1.23
N ARG A 32 -4.59 0.98 0.73
CA ARG A 32 -6.02 0.83 0.41
C ARG A 32 -6.90 0.96 1.65
N ARG A 33 -6.57 0.27 2.74
CA ARG A 33 -7.31 0.37 4.02
C ARG A 33 -7.31 1.80 4.55
N LEU A 34 -6.15 2.46 4.57
CA LEU A 34 -6.03 3.84 5.02
C LEU A 34 -6.86 4.80 4.15
N THR A 35 -6.92 4.56 2.84
CA THR A 35 -7.75 5.36 1.94
C THR A 35 -9.23 5.18 2.26
N GLU A 36 -9.68 3.96 2.51
CA GLU A 36 -11.07 3.66 2.92
C GLU A 36 -11.41 4.34 4.25
N ASP A 37 -10.53 4.24 5.25
CA ASP A 37 -10.70 4.89 6.55
C ASP A 37 -10.81 6.42 6.41
N VAL A 38 -9.94 7.03 5.61
CA VAL A 38 -9.97 8.47 5.32
C VAL A 38 -11.32 8.88 4.71
N GLU A 39 -11.86 8.09 3.79
CA GLU A 39 -13.17 8.38 3.18
C GLU A 39 -14.32 8.24 4.17
N ILE A 40 -14.27 7.25 5.08
CA ILE A 40 -15.24 7.14 6.18
C ILE A 40 -15.18 8.38 7.08
N PHE A 41 -13.98 8.81 7.47
CA PHE A 41 -13.82 10.01 8.30
C PHE A 41 -14.29 11.28 7.60
N LYS A 42 -14.06 11.42 6.30
CA LYS A 42 -14.60 12.56 5.52
C LYS A 42 -16.12 12.58 5.53
N ARG A 43 -16.76 11.42 5.30
CA ARG A 43 -18.23 11.31 5.34
C ARG A 43 -18.79 11.62 6.73
N ALA A 44 -18.16 11.10 7.77
CA ALA A 44 -18.53 11.40 9.16
C ALA A 44 -18.41 12.90 9.45
N LYS A 45 -17.29 13.53 9.08
CA LYS A 45 -17.09 14.98 9.23
C LYS A 45 -18.15 15.80 8.49
N ALA A 46 -18.49 15.41 7.25
CA ALA A 46 -19.51 16.10 6.47
C ALA A 46 -20.90 15.98 7.12
N PHE A 47 -21.27 14.77 7.57
CA PHE A 47 -22.53 14.52 8.28
C PHE A 47 -22.66 15.39 9.53
N PHE A 48 -21.65 15.40 10.41
CA PHE A 48 -21.71 16.20 11.65
C PHE A 48 -21.65 17.71 11.41
N ALA A 49 -20.99 18.17 10.34
CA ALA A 49 -20.98 19.59 9.98
C ALA A 49 -22.37 20.10 9.53
N GLU A 50 -23.25 19.22 9.04
CA GLU A 50 -24.62 19.53 8.66
C GLU A 50 -25.57 19.52 9.88
N GLU A 51 -25.33 18.64 10.86
CA GLU A 51 -26.15 18.50 12.07
C GLU A 51 -25.95 19.62 13.11
N ILE A 52 -24.80 20.31 13.10
CA ILE A 52 -24.49 21.42 14.02
C ILE A 52 -24.99 22.79 13.49
N ARG A 53 -25.62 22.83 12.31
CA ARG A 53 -26.12 24.08 11.70
C ARG A 53 -27.46 24.55 12.28
#